data_AF-A0A971M3X6-F1
#
_entry.id   AF-A0A971M3X6-F1
#
_cell.length_a   1.000
_cell.length_b   1.000
_cell.length_c   1.000
_cell.angle_alpha   90.00
_cell.angle_beta   90.00
_cell.angle_gamma   90.00
#
_symmetry.space_group_name_H-M   'P 1'
#
loop_
_entity.id
_entity.type
_entity.pdbx_description
1 polymer ?
#
loop_
_entity_poly.entity_id
_entity_poly.type
_entity_poly.pdbx_seq_one_letter_code
_entity_poly.pdbx_strand_id
1 'polypeptide(L)'
;MSCAGVILLIAFLFLNDFTMGITDSSFEGTRFLFGRLAIAPGNEGSLGFILALQALPSIVFFAALMELLYYLGIMERIIGIFARIFVKVMGIRGAESLCASAQIFLGIESNLTVRPYLKRMTRSELPVVLKPEMQLRQSSTAPRQG
;
A
#
# COMPACT_ATOMS: atom_id res chain seq x y z
N MET A 1 -1.74 34.53 4.22
CA MET A 1 -1.79 33.37 3.32
C MET A 1 -0.76 32.39 3.84
N SER A 2 -1.27 31.36 4.53
CA SER A 2 -0.68 30.82 5.76
C SER A 2 0.56 29.96 5.58
N CYS A 3 1.52 30.09 6.50
CA CYS A 3 2.66 29.17 6.73
C CYS A 3 2.26 27.68 6.64
N ALA A 4 1.03 27.34 7.05
CA ALA A 4 0.49 25.99 6.95
C ALA A 4 0.48 25.42 5.51
N GLY A 5 0.24 26.25 4.49
CA GLY A 5 0.26 25.81 3.09
C GLY A 5 1.66 25.50 2.57
N VAL A 6 2.67 26.24 3.02
CA VAL A 6 4.07 26.01 2.64
C VAL A 6 4.62 24.76 3.31
N ILE A 7 4.29 24.53 4.59
CA ILE A 7 4.68 23.32 5.32
C ILE A 7 4.07 22.07 4.66
N LEU A 8 2.79 22.14 4.27
CA LEU A 8 2.12 21.04 3.55
C LEU A 8 2.80 20.77 2.19
N LEU A 9 3.17 21.81 1.45
CA LEU A 9 3.80 21.68 0.15
C LEU A 9 5.21 21.08 0.27
N ILE A 10 6.01 21.52 1.24
CA ILE A 10 7.33 20.95 1.51
C ILE A 10 7.21 19.47 1.90
N ALA A 11 6.23 19.12 2.75
CA ALA A 11 5.99 17.74 3.13
C ALA A 11 5.59 16.87 1.92
N PHE A 12 4.77 17.40 1.01
CA PHE A 12 4.38 16.70 -0.22
C PHE A 12 5.56 16.50 -1.17
N LEU A 13 6.38 17.53 -1.38
CA LEU A 13 7.58 17.43 -2.23
C LEU A 13 8.57 16.42 -1.68
N PHE A 14 8.84 16.45 -0.37
CA PHE A 14 9.72 15.48 0.27
C PHE A 14 9.22 14.05 0.10
N LEU A 15 7.91 13.82 0.21
CA LEU A 15 7.31 12.50 0.00
C LEU A 15 7.42 12.05 -1.46
N ASN A 16 7.25 12.96 -2.41
CA ASN A 16 7.41 12.68 -3.83
C ASN A 16 8.86 12.32 -4.16
N ASP A 17 9.83 13.13 -3.72
CA ASP A 17 11.25 12.90 -3.96
C ASP A 17 11.72 11.58 -3.33
N PHE A 18 11.24 11.26 -2.13
CA PHE A 18 11.50 9.97 -1.49
C PHE A 18 10.96 8.79 -2.31
N THR A 19 9.73 8.91 -2.80
CA THR A 19 9.09 7.87 -3.64
C THR A 19 9.81 7.69 -4.97
N MET A 20 10.25 8.80 -5.58
CA MET A 20 11.04 8.78 -6.81
C MET A 20 12.40 8.11 -6.58
N GLY A 21 13.12 8.43 -5.51
CA GLY A 21 14.43 7.81 -5.22
C GLY A 21 14.37 6.28 -5.04
N ILE A 22 13.29 5.76 -4.45
CA ILE A 22 13.06 4.31 -4.34
C ILE A 22 12.79 3.69 -5.72
N THR A 23 12.01 4.39 -6.54
CA THR A 23 11.67 3.95 -7.89
C THR A 23 12.89 3.94 -8.80
N ASP A 24 13.76 4.95 -8.72
CA ASP A 24 15.01 5.02 -9.48
C ASP A 24 15.97 3.88 -9.10
N SER A 25 16.05 3.56 -7.81
CA SER A 25 16.83 2.39 -7.33
C SER A 25 16.29 1.08 -7.92
N SER A 26 14.97 0.97 -8.08
CA SER A 26 14.31 -0.18 -8.72
C SER A 26 14.63 -0.26 -10.21
N PHE A 27 14.68 0.88 -10.90
CA PHE A 27 15.03 0.96 -12.31
C PHE A 27 16.49 0.55 -12.57
N GLU A 28 17.43 0.96 -11.73
CA GLU A 28 18.83 0.52 -11.84
C GLU A 28 18.97 -1.00 -11.61
N GLY A 29 18.24 -1.57 -10.66
CA GLY A 29 18.19 -3.03 -10.46
C GLY A 29 17.60 -3.77 -11.66
N THR A 30 16.56 -3.21 -12.28
CA THR A 30 15.93 -3.76 -13.48
C THR A 30 16.86 -3.68 -14.70
N ARG A 31 17.62 -2.58 -14.82
CA ARG A 31 18.66 -2.39 -15.83
C ARG A 31 19.81 -3.37 -15.65
N PHE A 32 20.20 -3.69 -14.41
CA PHE A 32 21.19 -4.72 -14.13
C PHE A 32 20.73 -6.11 -14.58
N LEU A 33 19.47 -6.47 -14.34
CA LEU A 33 18.94 -7.80 -14.67
C LEU A 33 18.63 -7.98 -16.17
N PHE A 34 18.05 -6.98 -16.83
CA PHE A 34 17.54 -7.10 -18.21
C PHE A 34 18.27 -6.21 -19.23
N GLY A 35 19.23 -5.39 -18.80
CA GLY A 35 20.08 -4.60 -19.69
C GLY A 35 19.27 -3.71 -20.64
N ARG A 36 19.48 -3.89 -21.95
CA ARG A 36 18.84 -3.08 -23.00
C ARG A 36 17.33 -3.30 -23.13
N LEU A 37 16.78 -4.38 -22.57
CA LEU A 37 15.34 -4.66 -22.59
C LEU A 37 14.58 -3.93 -21.48
N ALA A 38 15.26 -3.43 -20.45
CA ALA A 38 14.66 -2.63 -19.37
C ALA A 38 14.50 -1.15 -19.72
N ILE A 39 15.08 -0.70 -20.84
CA ILE A 39 15.15 0.72 -21.18
C ILE A 39 13.76 1.21 -21.62
N ALA A 40 13.34 2.36 -21.07
CA ALA A 40 12.10 3.03 -21.43
C ALA A 40 12.04 3.35 -22.94
N PRO A 41 10.84 3.31 -23.56
CA PRO A 41 10.66 3.65 -24.97
C PRO A 41 11.17 5.07 -25.25
N GLY A 42 12.17 5.21 -26.13
CA GLY A 42 12.72 6.51 -26.55
C GLY A 42 14.24 6.68 -26.46
N ASN A 43 14.99 5.70 -25.94
CA ASN A 43 16.46 5.69 -25.93
C ASN A 43 17.06 4.73 -26.96
N GLU A 44 18.30 4.97 -27.40
CA GLU A 44 18.97 4.21 -28.47
C GLU A 44 19.10 2.71 -28.12
N GLY A 45 18.34 1.86 -28.83
CA GLY A 45 18.28 0.42 -28.62
C GLY A 45 17.10 -0.10 -27.80
N SER A 46 16.11 0.75 -27.50
CA SER A 46 14.84 0.34 -26.90
C SER A 46 14.00 -0.51 -27.87
N LEU A 47 13.66 -1.73 -27.47
CA LEU A 47 12.83 -2.66 -28.24
C LEU A 47 11.31 -2.42 -28.07
N GLY A 48 10.90 -1.43 -27.27
CA GLY A 48 9.50 -1.06 -27.02
C GLY A 48 9.13 -1.06 -25.53
N PHE A 49 7.89 -0.70 -25.20
CA PHE A 49 7.36 -0.80 -23.83
C PHE A 49 6.92 -2.24 -23.55
N ILE A 50 7.75 -3.01 -22.85
CA ILE A 50 7.39 -4.35 -22.39
C ILE A 50 6.89 -4.25 -20.96
N LEU A 51 5.56 -4.33 -20.78
CA LEU A 51 4.90 -4.29 -19.46
C LEU A 51 5.58 -5.24 -18.46
N ALA A 52 5.90 -6.46 -18.90
CA ALA A 52 6.53 -7.47 -18.05
C ALA A 52 7.91 -7.07 -17.53
N LEU A 53 8.68 -6.25 -18.26
CA LEU A 53 10.05 -5.90 -17.89
C LEU A 53 10.17 -4.53 -17.22
N GLN A 54 9.13 -3.70 -17.30
CA GLN A 54 9.13 -2.38 -16.67
C GLN A 54 8.22 -2.33 -15.43
N ALA A 55 7.08 -3.02 -15.44
CA ALA A 55 6.13 -2.98 -14.33
C ALA A 55 6.33 -4.12 -13.31
N LEU A 56 6.68 -5.33 -13.74
CA LEU A 56 6.82 -6.45 -12.80
C LEU A 56 8.05 -6.34 -11.88
N PRO A 57 9.24 -5.94 -12.35
CA PRO A 57 10.42 -5.87 -11.50
C PRO A 57 10.31 -4.83 -10.39
N SER A 58 9.63 -3.70 -10.65
CA SER A 58 9.35 -2.70 -9.62
C SER A 58 8.43 -3.26 -8.53
N ILE A 59 7.39 -4.02 -8.90
CA ILE A 59 6.51 -4.70 -7.94
C ILE A 59 7.31 -5.69 -7.07
N VAL A 60 8.19 -6.50 -7.66
CA VAL A 60 9.02 -7.47 -6.92
C VAL A 60 9.97 -6.76 -5.96
N PHE A 61 10.60 -5.66 -6.40
CA PHE A 61 11.45 -4.85 -5.54
C PHE A 61 10.67 -4.27 -4.34
N PHE A 62 9.50 -3.68 -4.58
CA PHE A 62 8.66 -3.15 -3.52
C PHE A 62 8.16 -4.26 -2.57
N ALA A 63 7.83 -5.45 -3.08
CA ALA A 63 7.45 -6.58 -2.25
C ALA A 63 8.58 -7.00 -1.29
N ALA A 64 9.81 -7.14 -1.80
CA ALA A 64 10.97 -7.50 -0.98
C ALA A 64 11.34 -6.38 0.03
N LEU A 65 11.21 -5.12 -0.36
CA LEU A 65 11.42 -3.98 0.53
C LEU A 65 10.39 -3.98 1.68
N MET A 66 9.11 -4.23 1.36
CA MET A 66 8.06 -4.28 2.36
C MET A 66 8.22 -5.46 3.31
N GLU A 67 8.60 -6.63 2.79
CA GLU A 67 8.92 -7.82 3.59
C GLU A 67 10.08 -7.55 4.56
N LEU A 68 11.12 -6.86 4.11
CA LEU A 68 12.21 -6.40 4.97
C LEU A 68 11.71 -5.47 6.08
N LEU A 69 10.83 -4.51 5.76
CA LEU A 69 10.25 -3.59 6.74
C LEU A 69 9.37 -4.32 7.78
N TYR A 70 8.67 -5.38 7.37
CA TYR A 70 7.94 -6.27 8.28
C TYR A 70 8.89 -7.05 9.19
N TYR A 71 9.97 -7.61 8.65
CA TYR A 71 10.96 -8.32 9.44
C TYR A 71 11.61 -7.42 10.50
N LEU A 72 11.83 -6.14 10.19
CA LEU A 72 12.37 -5.15 11.13
C LEU A 72 11.37 -4.68 12.20
N GLY A 73 10.08 -5.06 12.10
CA GLY A 73 9.06 -4.65 13.06
C GLY A 73 8.59 -3.19 12.92
N ILE A 74 8.94 -2.52 11.80
CA ILE A 74 8.62 -1.10 11.57
C ILE A 74 7.15 -0.96 11.22
N MET A 75 6.62 -1.90 10.43
CA MET A 75 5.28 -1.82 9.89
C MET A 75 4.21 -1.96 10.99
N GLU A 76 4.44 -2.82 11.97
CA GLU A 76 3.58 -3.01 13.14
C GLU A 76 3.45 -1.72 13.96
N ARG A 77 4.55 -0.95 14.07
CA ARG A 77 4.54 0.36 14.73
C ARG A 77 3.71 1.37 13.96
N ILE A 78 3.86 1.41 12.63
CA ILE A 78 3.08 2.29 11.75
C ILE A 78 1.58 1.96 11.89
N ILE A 79 1.21 0.69 11.76
CA ILE A 79 -0.18 0.22 11.90
C ILE A 79 -0.74 0.59 13.28
N GLY A 80 0.05 0.43 14.35
CA GLY A 80 -0.36 0.81 15.71
C GLY A 80 -0.60 2.32 15.87
N ILE A 81 0.19 3.16 15.20
CA ILE A 81 0.00 4.62 15.19
C ILE A 81 -1.29 4.99 14.45
N PHE A 82 -1.51 4.43 13.26
CA PHE A 82 -2.75 4.65 12.49
C PHE A 82 -3.99 4.20 13.24
N ALA A 83 -3.92 3.06 13.93
CA ALA A 83 -5.01 2.60 14.78
C ALA A 83 -5.31 3.61 15.90
N ARG A 84 -4.29 4.14 16.59
CA ARG A 84 -4.50 5.18 17.61
C ARG A 84 -5.10 6.46 17.03
N ILE A 85 -4.70 6.87 15.83
CA ILE A 85 -5.27 8.02 15.13
C ILE A 85 -6.75 7.79 14.86
N PHE A 86 -7.12 6.65 14.32
CA PHE A 86 -8.52 6.33 14.03
C PHE A 86 -9.39 6.21 15.29
N VAL A 87 -8.89 5.62 16.37
CA VAL A 87 -9.59 5.64 17.67
C VAL A 87 -9.81 7.08 18.13
N LYS A 88 -8.82 7.97 17.97
CA LYS A 88 -8.90 9.36 18.43
C LYS A 88 -9.78 10.25 17.55
N VAL A 89 -9.79 10.03 16.24
CA VAL A 89 -10.54 10.84 15.28
C VAL A 89 -11.99 10.37 15.14
N MET A 90 -12.21 9.06 15.08
CA MET A 90 -13.54 8.48 14.82
C MET A 90 -14.23 7.91 16.06
N GLY A 91 -13.54 7.74 17.18
CA GLY A 91 -14.13 7.19 18.42
C GLY A 91 -14.54 5.71 18.31
N ILE A 92 -14.06 5.00 17.28
CA ILE A 92 -14.36 3.58 17.05
C ILE A 92 -13.54 2.68 17.98
N ARG A 93 -14.00 1.43 18.15
CA ARG A 93 -13.36 0.46 19.05
C ARG A 93 -11.99 0.04 18.53
N GLY A 94 -11.06 -0.23 19.44
CA GLY A 94 -9.66 -0.51 19.10
C GLY A 94 -9.44 -1.70 18.15
N ALA A 95 -10.30 -2.73 18.23
CA ALA A 95 -10.22 -3.89 17.33
C ALA A 95 -10.63 -3.56 15.89
N GLU A 96 -11.66 -2.72 15.72
CA GLU A 96 -12.11 -2.22 14.41
C GLU A 96 -11.05 -1.32 13.78
N SER A 97 -10.50 -0.41 14.58
CA SER A 97 -9.48 0.53 14.15
C SER A 97 -8.17 -0.16 13.74
N LEU A 98 -7.76 -1.20 14.46
CA LEU A 98 -6.61 -2.02 14.10
C LEU A 98 -6.85 -2.76 12.78
N CYS A 99 -8.04 -3.34 12.59
CA CYS A 99 -8.43 -4.02 11.35
C CYS A 99 -8.40 -3.05 10.16
N ALA A 100 -9.02 -1.88 10.30
CA ALA A 100 -9.07 -0.87 9.23
C ALA A 100 -7.67 -0.35 8.87
N SER A 101 -6.79 -0.15 9.87
CA SER A 101 -5.42 0.27 9.64
C SER A 101 -4.59 -0.82 8.96
N ALA A 102 -4.73 -2.07 9.40
CA ALA A 102 -4.01 -3.20 8.81
C ALA A 102 -4.43 -3.44 7.35
N GLN A 103 -5.71 -3.26 7.00
CA GLN A 103 -6.21 -3.41 5.63
C GLN A 103 -5.50 -2.47 4.63
N ILE A 104 -5.11 -1.26 5.05
CA ILE A 104 -4.43 -0.28 4.17
C ILE A 104 -3.05 -0.78 3.73
N PHE A 105 -2.33 -1.48 4.60
CA PHE A 105 -0.95 -1.90 4.36
C PHE A 105 -0.80 -3.38 3.96
N LEU A 106 -1.66 -4.25 4.48
CA LEU A 106 -1.62 -5.72 4.27
C LEU A 106 -2.65 -6.20 3.26
N GLY A 107 -3.68 -5.39 2.98
CA GLY A 107 -4.82 -5.82 2.19
C GLY A 107 -5.48 -7.05 2.81
N ILE A 108 -5.46 -8.16 2.08
CA ILE A 108 -6.15 -9.42 2.42
C ILE A 108 -5.53 -10.17 3.61
N GLU A 109 -4.25 -9.95 3.92
CA GLU A 109 -3.59 -10.66 5.03
C GLU A 109 -3.97 -10.08 6.40
N SER A 110 -4.56 -8.90 6.42
CA SER A 110 -5.05 -8.25 7.65
C SER A 110 -6.11 -9.08 8.37
N ASN A 111 -6.93 -9.85 7.64
CA ASN A 111 -8.00 -10.68 8.20
C ASN A 111 -7.45 -11.81 9.09
N LEU A 112 -6.25 -12.32 8.80
CA LEU A 112 -5.57 -13.31 9.64
C LEU A 112 -5.19 -12.73 11.01
N THR A 113 -4.78 -11.46 11.04
CA THR A 113 -4.36 -10.74 12.26
C THR A 113 -5.54 -10.47 13.20
N VAL A 114 -6.76 -10.33 12.65
CA VAL A 114 -7.97 -9.98 13.41
C VAL A 114 -8.73 -11.20 13.93
N ARG A 115 -8.41 -12.41 13.45
CA ARG A 115 -8.96 -13.70 13.93
C ARG A 115 -9.14 -13.84 15.45
N PRO A 116 -8.16 -13.50 16.32
CA PRO A 116 -8.34 -13.64 17.77
C PRO A 116 -9.40 -12.68 18.34
N TYR A 117 -9.69 -11.56 17.65
CA TYR A 117 -10.65 -10.55 18.08
C TYR A 117 -12.07 -10.82 17.57
N LEU A 118 -12.26 -11.63 16.51
CA LEU A 118 -13.57 -11.96 15.95
C LEU A 118 -14.57 -12.50 16.99
N LYS A 119 -14.10 -13.32 17.95
CA LYS A 119 -14.97 -13.92 18.98
C LYS A 119 -15.56 -12.91 19.96
N ARG A 120 -14.98 -11.71 20.06
CA ARG A 120 -15.39 -10.66 21.01
C ARG A 120 -15.98 -9.43 20.31
N MET A 121 -16.18 -9.49 19.00
CA MET A 121 -16.71 -8.38 18.22
C MET A 121 -18.24 -8.26 18.31
N THR A 122 -18.74 -7.03 18.34
CA THR A 122 -20.18 -6.75 18.31
C THR A 122 -20.72 -6.77 16.87
N ARG A 123 -22.05 -6.84 16.72
CA ARG A 123 -22.72 -6.86 15.41
C ARG A 123 -22.37 -5.66 14.51
N SER A 124 -21.94 -4.55 15.09
CA SER A 124 -21.52 -3.34 14.38
C SER A 124 -20.06 -3.38 13.88
N GLU A 125 -19.20 -4.23 14.49
CA GLU A 125 -17.78 -4.35 14.14
C GLU A 125 -17.53 -5.40 13.03
N LEU A 126 -18.34 -6.46 13.00
CA LEU A 126 -18.24 -7.54 12.02
C LEU A 126 -18.27 -7.07 10.55
N PRO A 127 -19.12 -6.09 10.15
CA PRO A 127 -19.13 -5.61 8.77
C PRO A 127 -17.85 -4.88 8.37
N VAL A 128 -17.08 -4.32 9.31
CA VAL A 128 -15.85 -3.59 8.97
C VAL A 128 -14.73 -4.54 8.58
N VAL A 129 -14.69 -5.73 9.18
CA VAL A 129 -13.74 -6.78 8.82
C VAL A 129 -14.12 -7.44 7.48
N LEU A 130 -15.43 -7.65 7.25
CA LEU A 130 -15.93 -8.47 6.14
C LEU A 130 -16.19 -7.68 4.84
N LYS A 131 -16.55 -6.40 4.93
CA LYS A 131 -16.91 -5.59 3.75
C LYS A 131 -15.77 -5.43 2.75
N PRO A 132 -14.50 -5.15 3.11
CA PRO A 132 -13.47 -4.86 2.12
C PRO A 132 -13.31 -5.97 1.06
N GLU A 133 -13.35 -7.23 1.50
CA GLU A 133 -13.25 -8.42 0.65
C GLU A 133 -14.57 -8.78 -0.07
N MET A 134 -15.72 -8.68 0.61
CA MET A 134 -17.02 -8.93 -0.03
C MET A 134 -17.37 -7.88 -1.08
N GLN A 135 -16.99 -6.62 -0.87
CA GLN A 135 -17.24 -5.52 -1.81
C GLN A 135 -16.50 -5.74 -3.12
N LEU A 136 -15.25 -6.24 -3.08
CA LEU A 136 -14.47 -6.59 -4.27
C LEU A 136 -15.13 -7.70 -5.10
N ARG A 137 -15.70 -8.71 -4.42
CA ARG A 137 -16.45 -9.78 -5.09
C ARG A 137 -17.74 -9.25 -5.72
N GLN A 138 -18.47 -8.40 -5.00
CA GLN A 138 -19.71 -7.77 -5.48
C GLN A 138 -19.44 -6.84 -6.68
N SER A 139 -18.33 -6.10 -6.71
CA SER A 139 -17.92 -5.29 -7.87
C SER A 139 -17.50 -6.11 -9.09
N SER A 140 -16.99 -7.33 -8.90
CA SER A 140 -16.66 -8.24 -10.01
C SER A 140 -17.89 -8.96 -10.61
N THR A 141 -18.97 -9.08 -9.83
CA THR A 141 -20.26 -9.63 -10.27
C THR A 141 -21.32 -8.57 -10.56
N ALA A 142 -21.00 -7.29 -10.37
CA ALA A 142 -21.89 -6.21 -10.74
C ALA A 142 -22.00 -6.21 -12.28
N PRO A 143 -23.21 -6.32 -12.86
CA PRO A 143 -23.35 -6.14 -14.29
C PRO A 143 -22.78 -4.77 -14.64
N ARG A 144 -21.88 -4.71 -15.65
CA ARG A 144 -21.47 -3.46 -16.28
C ARG A 144 -22.75 -2.77 -16.74
N GLN A 145 -23.25 -1.83 -15.93
CA GLN A 145 -24.34 -0.94 -16.34
C GLN A 145 -23.72 0.00 -17.38
N GLY A 146 -24.01 -0.28 -18.64
CA GLY A 146 -23.88 0.66 -19.75
C GLY A 146 -25.09 1.58 -19.82
#